data_AF-S8ATM5-F1
#
_entry.id   AF-S8ATM5-F1
#
_cell.length_a   1.000
_cell.length_b   1.000
_cell.length_c   1.000
_cell.angle_alpha   90.00
_cell.angle_beta   90.00
_cell.angle_gamma   90.00
#
_symmetry.space_group_name_H-M   'P 1'
#
loop_
_entity.id
_entity.type
_entity.pdbx_description
1 polymer ?
#
loop_
_entity_poly.entity_id
_entity_poly.type
_entity_poly.pdbx_seq_one_letter_code
_entity_poly.pdbx_strand_id
1 'polypeptide(L)'
;MDSSTQNRLPNSHHLYRSNSSRSEAQLSLENILQGTTQGSVPAHSRAILEPSVKPRDAKPRLLLMGLRRSGKSSIASVVFHKMPPNETLFLESTTRIQKDSIHSFMDFQVWDFPGQLEYLEPSFDLEDIFGSLGALVWVIDAQDDYLDSVARLNRTILTVQQYYPGINIEVFIHKVDALSEEYRQDAYQDIVQRITDELNDCGYENAPVHFYLTSIYDYSVFEAFSKVIQKLIPNLSTLENLITTLGNNCGFEKTYLFDVLSKIYIASDTRPVDMASYEMCSDYIDVIVDISELYSWDHPLRKAKGDQMQEAESHVVLHDDTMLHLMEMNKYLCLVSVIRNPEAREKKGLIDMNCRTFQEALNDVFSRSWERAEDQNS
;
A
#
# COMPACT_ATOMS: atom_id res chain seq x y z
N MET A 1 57.54 11.16 49.25
CA MET A 1 57.65 12.02 50.42
C MET A 1 57.02 13.34 50.01
N ASP A 2 55.70 13.42 49.98
CA ASP A 2 54.80 13.76 51.12
C ASP A 2 54.37 15.21 50.90
N SER A 3 53.13 15.68 51.06
CA SER A 3 51.83 15.06 51.29
C SER A 3 50.80 16.23 51.32
N SER A 4 49.59 15.95 50.82
CA SER A 4 48.26 16.47 51.23
C SER A 4 48.08 17.82 51.96
N THR A 5 47.11 18.60 51.49
CA THR A 5 46.08 19.17 52.40
C THR A 5 44.74 19.44 51.70
N GLN A 6 43.69 18.79 52.22
CA GLN A 6 42.25 19.05 51.97
C GLN A 6 41.76 20.20 52.88
N ASN A 7 40.78 21.01 52.46
CA ASN A 7 39.40 21.01 53.01
C ASN A 7 38.50 22.21 52.58
N ARG A 8 37.34 21.84 52.03
CA ARG A 8 35.93 22.30 52.26
C ARG A 8 35.54 23.79 52.52
N LEU A 9 34.68 24.28 51.59
CA LEU A 9 33.37 24.99 51.71
C LEU A 9 33.24 26.30 52.52
N PRO A 10 32.39 27.25 52.04
CA PRO A 10 31.00 27.28 52.52
C PRO A 10 29.92 27.57 51.44
N ASN A 11 28.71 27.04 51.70
CA ASN A 11 27.44 27.33 51.03
C ASN A 11 26.89 28.72 51.41
N SER A 12 26.20 29.40 50.47
CA SER A 12 24.80 29.85 50.66
C SER A 12 24.20 30.54 49.43
N HIS A 13 23.19 29.85 48.87
CA HIS A 13 21.92 30.32 48.27
C HIS A 13 21.80 31.74 47.67
N HIS A 14 21.45 31.82 46.39
CA HIS A 14 20.21 32.49 45.93
C HIS A 14 19.78 32.07 44.51
N LEU A 15 18.54 31.57 44.45
CA LEU A 15 17.57 31.38 43.36
C LEU A 15 18.00 31.47 41.88
N TYR A 16 17.91 30.32 41.18
CA TYR A 16 17.50 30.24 39.77
C TYR A 16 16.06 29.73 39.69
N ARG A 17 15.21 30.48 38.99
CA ARG A 17 13.80 30.16 38.71
C ARG A 17 13.76 29.36 37.39
N SER A 18 13.60 28.05 37.46
CA SER A 18 13.34 27.20 36.29
C SER A 18 11.83 26.98 36.12
N ASN A 19 11.29 27.40 34.97
CA ASN A 19 9.99 26.96 34.50
C ASN A 19 10.14 25.53 33.97
N SER A 20 9.61 24.54 34.68
CA SER A 20 9.43 23.19 34.17
C SER A 20 8.03 23.06 33.54
N SER A 21 8.00 22.94 32.21
CA SER A 21 6.84 22.41 31.49
C SER A 21 6.66 20.94 31.88
N ARG A 22 5.50 20.63 32.46
CA ARG A 22 5.13 19.26 32.85
C ARG A 22 4.81 18.42 31.61
N SER A 23 5.20 17.15 31.60
CA SER A 23 4.95 16.25 30.46
C SER A 23 3.53 15.66 30.49
N GLU A 24 2.97 15.39 29.31
CA GLU A 24 1.61 14.90 29.07
C GLU A 24 1.28 13.56 29.76
N ALA A 25 2.30 12.79 30.15
CA ALA A 25 2.15 11.55 30.90
C ALA A 25 1.68 11.77 32.36
N GLN A 26 1.91 12.95 32.94
CA GLN A 26 1.43 13.28 34.30
C GLN A 26 -0.03 13.77 34.31
N LEU A 27 -0.48 14.42 33.23
CA LEU A 27 -1.87 14.88 33.08
C LEU A 27 -2.85 13.72 32.82
N SER A 28 -2.38 12.66 32.17
CA SER A 28 -3.19 11.47 31.85
C SER A 28 -3.41 10.57 33.07
N LEU A 29 -2.49 10.52 34.03
CA LEU A 29 -2.65 9.72 35.25
C LEU A 29 -3.64 10.34 36.26
N GLU A 30 -3.74 11.67 36.31
CA GLU A 30 -4.66 12.38 37.21
C GLU A 30 -6.12 12.29 36.73
N ASN A 31 -6.34 12.25 35.42
CA ASN A 31 -7.67 12.06 34.83
C ASN A 31 -8.20 10.63 34.98
N ILE A 32 -7.34 9.63 35.10
CA ILE A 32 -7.74 8.22 35.31
C ILE A 32 -8.15 7.95 36.77
N LEU A 33 -7.61 8.72 37.72
CA LEU A 33 -7.89 8.55 39.16
C LEU A 33 -9.17 9.27 39.64
N GLN A 34 -9.76 10.17 38.83
CA GLN A 34 -11.01 10.87 39.18
C GLN A 34 -12.27 10.24 38.56
N GLY A 35 -12.15 9.17 37.77
CA GLY A 35 -13.27 8.56 37.03
C GLY A 35 -14.03 7.43 37.74
N THR A 36 -13.66 7.04 38.95
CA THR A 36 -14.27 5.90 39.66
C THR A 36 -14.92 6.33 40.97
N THR A 37 -16.18 6.78 40.90
CA THR A 37 -17.18 6.56 41.96
C THR A 37 -18.58 6.99 41.53
N GLN A 38 -19.46 6.00 41.41
CA GLN A 38 -20.91 5.99 41.73
C GLN A 38 -21.76 5.34 40.63
N GLY A 39 -22.15 4.09 40.90
CA GLY A 39 -23.25 3.43 40.21
C GLY A 39 -24.58 3.77 40.87
N SER A 40 -25.59 4.07 40.05
CA SER A 40 -27.00 3.83 40.37
C SER A 40 -27.80 3.70 39.06
N VAL A 41 -28.76 2.78 39.08
CA VAL A 41 -29.56 2.25 37.94
C VAL A 41 -30.51 3.31 37.37
N PRO A 42 -30.69 3.48 36.04
CA PRO A 42 -31.70 4.37 35.50
C PRO A 42 -33.04 3.67 35.21
N ALA A 43 -34.11 4.32 35.64
CA ALA A 43 -35.49 4.03 35.28
C ALA A 43 -35.80 4.50 33.84
N HIS A 44 -36.75 3.81 33.21
CA HIS A 44 -37.26 4.02 31.85
C HIS A 44 -37.51 5.48 31.45
N SER A 45 -36.85 5.92 30.38
CA SER A 45 -37.38 6.94 29.46
C SER A 45 -36.90 6.63 28.05
N ARG A 46 -37.84 6.27 27.17
CA ARG A 46 -37.64 6.04 25.74
C ARG A 46 -37.14 7.32 25.07
N ALA A 47 -35.86 7.36 24.73
CA ALA A 47 -35.30 8.29 23.76
C ALA A 47 -35.01 7.52 22.46
N ILE A 48 -35.44 8.09 21.35
CA ILE A 48 -35.24 7.60 19.99
C ILE A 48 -33.72 7.60 19.73
N LEU A 49 -33.16 6.41 19.44
CA LEU A 49 -31.76 6.24 19.07
C LEU A 49 -31.57 6.76 17.65
N GLU A 50 -31.03 7.97 17.52
CA GLU A 50 -30.32 8.37 16.32
C GLU A 50 -29.03 7.54 16.23
N PRO A 51 -28.69 6.93 15.08
CA PRO A 51 -27.45 6.19 14.94
C PRO A 51 -26.29 7.19 15.02
N SER A 52 -25.47 7.05 16.06
CA SER A 52 -24.24 7.80 16.23
C SER A 52 -23.27 7.41 15.11
N VAL A 53 -23.18 8.24 14.07
CA VAL A 53 -22.13 8.14 13.05
C VAL A 53 -20.82 8.48 13.74
N LYS A 54 -20.07 7.43 14.14
CA LYS A 54 -18.64 7.60 14.45
C LYS A 54 -17.97 8.13 13.17
N PRO A 55 -17.06 9.12 13.26
CA PRO A 55 -16.34 9.58 12.08
C PRO A 55 -15.58 8.38 11.53
N ARG A 56 -16.04 7.85 10.39
CA ARG A 56 -15.44 6.70 9.73
C ARG A 56 -14.09 7.17 9.22
N ASP A 57 -13.00 6.57 9.70
CA ASP A 57 -11.67 6.75 9.10
C ASP A 57 -11.82 6.49 7.59
N ALA A 58 -11.71 7.55 6.79
CA ALA A 58 -11.95 7.57 5.34
C ALA A 58 -10.82 6.89 4.54
N LYS A 59 -10.18 5.88 5.14
CA LYS A 59 -9.08 5.14 4.55
C LYS A 59 -9.66 4.06 3.63
N PRO A 60 -9.27 4.01 2.35
CA PRO A 60 -9.71 2.95 1.46
C PRO A 60 -9.31 1.59 2.03
N ARG A 61 -10.23 0.62 1.96
CA ARG A 61 -10.00 -0.74 2.46
C ARG A 61 -9.87 -1.72 1.31
N LEU A 62 -8.84 -2.55 1.40
CA LEU A 62 -8.56 -3.66 0.50
C LEU A 62 -8.90 -4.96 1.24
N LEU A 63 -9.84 -5.71 0.70
CA LEU A 63 -10.35 -6.91 1.34
C LEU A 63 -9.83 -8.14 0.62
N LEU A 64 -9.06 -8.98 1.31
CA LEU A 64 -8.56 -10.25 0.79
C LEU A 64 -9.47 -11.39 1.27
N MET A 65 -10.19 -11.98 0.32
CA MET A 65 -11.12 -13.09 0.56
C MET A 65 -10.76 -14.30 -0.30
N GLY A 66 -11.23 -15.48 0.08
CA GLY A 66 -11.00 -16.72 -0.64
C GLY A 66 -11.06 -17.94 0.26
N LEU A 67 -10.92 -19.13 -0.32
CA LEU A 67 -10.95 -20.38 0.41
C LEU A 67 -9.78 -20.52 1.40
N ARG A 68 -9.91 -21.46 2.34
CA ARG A 68 -8.80 -21.83 3.21
C ARG A 68 -7.64 -22.34 2.36
N ARG A 69 -6.40 -21.94 2.70
CA ARG A 69 -5.15 -22.32 2.01
C ARG A 69 -4.99 -21.78 0.58
N SER A 70 -5.84 -20.85 0.13
CA SER A 70 -5.70 -20.21 -1.18
C SER A 70 -4.45 -19.33 -1.33
N GLY A 71 -3.81 -18.92 -0.22
CA GLY A 71 -2.57 -18.13 -0.23
C GLY A 71 -2.73 -16.65 0.13
N LYS A 72 -3.94 -16.17 0.41
CA LYS A 72 -4.22 -14.76 0.80
C LYS A 72 -3.29 -14.17 1.89
N SER A 73 -3.02 -14.89 2.97
CA SER A 73 -2.15 -14.41 4.06
C SER A 73 -0.67 -14.36 3.65
N SER A 74 -0.25 -15.32 2.80
CA SER A 74 1.07 -15.32 2.18
C SER A 74 1.24 -14.12 1.26
N ILE A 75 0.22 -13.83 0.44
CA ILE A 75 0.19 -12.66 -0.44
C ILE A 75 0.34 -11.36 0.37
N ALA A 76 -0.47 -11.17 1.43
CA ALA A 76 -0.39 -9.98 2.27
C ALA A 76 0.98 -9.81 2.95
N SER A 77 1.58 -10.92 3.41
CA SER A 77 2.89 -10.91 4.07
C SER A 77 4.02 -10.58 3.10
N VAL A 78 4.00 -11.15 1.90
CA VAL A 78 5.03 -10.91 0.87
C VAL A 78 4.98 -9.47 0.38
N VAL A 79 3.79 -8.97 0.04
CA VAL A 79 3.65 -7.64 -0.57
C VAL A 79 3.84 -6.51 0.44
N PHE A 80 3.30 -6.65 1.64
CA PHE A 80 3.23 -5.53 2.59
C PHE A 80 4.22 -5.61 3.76
N HIS A 81 4.71 -6.81 4.08
CA HIS A 81 5.68 -7.01 5.17
C HIS A 81 7.08 -7.37 4.65
N LYS A 82 7.29 -7.37 3.32
CA LYS A 82 8.54 -7.79 2.67
C LYS A 82 9.04 -9.17 3.13
N MET A 83 8.12 -10.06 3.51
CA MET A 83 8.47 -11.42 3.91
C MET A 83 8.92 -12.21 2.67
N PRO A 84 10.06 -12.90 2.69
CA PRO A 84 10.48 -13.69 1.55
C PRO A 84 9.50 -14.87 1.32
N PRO A 85 9.17 -15.21 0.06
CA PRO A 85 8.16 -16.23 -0.26
C PRO A 85 8.41 -17.59 0.42
N ASN A 86 9.67 -17.98 0.60
CA ASN A 86 10.05 -19.25 1.23
C ASN A 86 9.67 -19.33 2.72
N GLU A 87 9.60 -18.19 3.41
CA GLU A 87 9.19 -18.14 4.82
C GLU A 87 7.68 -18.24 4.98
N THR A 88 6.90 -17.96 3.94
CA THR A 88 5.43 -18.00 3.99
C THR A 88 4.88 -19.41 4.23
N LEU A 89 5.68 -20.46 3.97
CA LEU A 89 5.33 -21.85 4.27
C LEU A 89 5.11 -22.10 5.78
N PHE A 90 5.70 -21.25 6.63
CA PHE A 90 5.59 -21.36 8.08
C PHE A 90 4.45 -20.52 8.68
N LEU A 91 3.68 -19.82 7.83
CA LEU A 91 2.54 -19.04 8.30
C LEU A 91 1.45 -19.97 8.85
N GLU A 92 0.96 -19.64 10.04
CA GLU A 92 -0.15 -20.36 10.65
C GLU A 92 -1.47 -20.04 9.93
N SER A 93 -2.45 -20.96 10.05
CA SER A 93 -3.78 -20.71 9.48
C SER A 93 -4.45 -19.52 10.18
N THR A 94 -4.84 -18.50 9.42
CA THR A 94 -5.64 -17.37 9.91
C THR A 94 -6.96 -17.86 10.51
N THR A 95 -7.16 -17.62 11.81
CA THR A 95 -8.37 -17.98 12.57
C THR A 95 -9.28 -16.79 12.85
N ARG A 96 -8.75 -15.56 12.75
CA ARG A 96 -9.45 -14.29 13.01
C ARG A 96 -9.11 -13.31 11.91
N ILE A 97 -10.00 -12.36 11.66
CA ILE A 97 -9.74 -11.28 10.69
C ILE A 97 -8.52 -10.49 11.17
N GLN A 98 -7.47 -10.47 10.37
CA GLN A 98 -6.29 -9.63 10.60
C GLN A 98 -6.51 -8.31 9.86
N LYS A 99 -6.23 -7.19 10.54
CA LYS A 99 -6.39 -5.84 10.01
C LYS A 99 -5.04 -5.16 10.05
N ASP A 100 -4.44 -5.00 8.88
CA ASP A 100 -3.14 -4.35 8.75
C ASP A 100 -3.34 -2.95 8.19
N SER A 101 -2.88 -1.95 8.92
CA SER A 101 -2.88 -0.56 8.46
C SER A 101 -1.52 -0.29 7.80
N ILE A 102 -1.55 0.02 6.52
CA ILE A 102 -0.33 0.25 5.74
C ILE A 102 -0.16 1.74 5.57
N HIS A 103 0.93 2.24 6.14
CA HIS A 103 1.35 3.62 6.00
C HIS A 103 2.17 3.76 4.72
N SER A 104 1.48 4.10 3.64
CA SER A 104 2.04 4.34 2.32
C SER A 104 1.66 5.76 1.86
N PHE A 105 1.90 6.10 0.59
CA PHE A 105 1.44 7.35 -0.01
C PHE A 105 -0.08 7.56 0.11
N MET A 106 -0.82 6.44 0.16
CA MET A 106 -2.22 6.37 0.49
C MET A 106 -2.32 5.44 1.70
N ASP A 107 -2.82 5.94 2.81
CA ASP A 107 -3.10 5.11 3.98
C ASP A 107 -4.28 4.19 3.64
N PHE A 108 -4.03 2.90 3.46
CA PHE A 108 -5.08 1.90 3.25
C PHE A 108 -5.01 0.79 4.30
N GLN A 109 -6.14 0.14 4.51
CA GLN A 109 -6.22 -1.01 5.40
C GLN A 109 -6.38 -2.29 4.58
N VAL A 110 -5.56 -3.30 4.87
CA VAL A 110 -5.67 -4.64 4.30
C VAL A 110 -6.32 -5.54 5.31
N TRP A 111 -7.44 -6.15 4.94
CA TRP A 111 -8.16 -7.07 5.81
C TRP A 111 -8.02 -8.49 5.26
N ASP A 112 -7.36 -9.38 6.01
CA ASP A 112 -7.22 -10.80 5.68
C ASP A 112 -8.33 -11.61 6.36
N PHE A 113 -9.21 -12.23 5.57
CA PHE A 113 -10.36 -12.97 6.08
C PHE A 113 -10.09 -14.48 6.19
N PRO A 114 -10.40 -15.12 7.33
CA PRO A 114 -10.20 -16.54 7.48
C PRO A 114 -11.15 -17.31 6.53
N GLY A 115 -10.59 -18.21 5.72
CA GLY A 115 -11.32 -18.89 4.62
C GLY A 115 -12.31 -19.96 5.06
N GLN A 116 -12.59 -20.07 6.37
CA GLN A 116 -13.58 -20.96 6.96
C GLN A 116 -14.89 -20.25 7.31
N LEU A 117 -14.90 -18.91 7.33
CA LEU A 117 -16.10 -18.16 7.67
C LEU A 117 -17.07 -18.15 6.49
N GLU A 118 -18.30 -18.58 6.72
CA GLU A 118 -19.42 -18.28 5.85
C GLU A 118 -19.88 -16.84 6.13
N TYR A 119 -19.70 -15.97 5.14
CA TYR A 119 -19.86 -14.51 5.21
C TYR A 119 -21.29 -14.03 5.50
N LEU A 120 -22.23 -14.96 5.65
CA LEU A 120 -23.66 -14.72 5.80
C LEU A 120 -24.15 -14.97 7.23
N GLU A 121 -23.23 -15.22 8.17
CA GLU A 121 -23.62 -15.24 9.57
C GLU A 121 -24.05 -13.82 10.00
N PRO A 122 -25.24 -13.67 10.63
CA PRO A 122 -25.78 -12.37 11.07
C PRO A 122 -24.98 -11.73 12.22
N SER A 123 -23.85 -12.34 12.61
CA SER A 123 -22.90 -11.85 13.60
C SER A 123 -21.93 -10.82 13.02
N PHE A 124 -21.78 -10.76 11.70
CA PHE A 124 -20.90 -9.80 11.03
C PHE A 124 -21.67 -8.57 10.57
N ASP A 125 -21.20 -7.40 11.01
CA ASP A 125 -21.77 -6.14 10.59
C ASP A 125 -21.25 -5.81 9.17
N LEU A 126 -22.01 -6.23 8.16
CA LEU A 126 -21.68 -6.04 6.74
C LEU A 126 -21.51 -4.56 6.39
N GLU A 127 -22.18 -3.66 7.12
CA GLU A 127 -22.02 -2.21 6.94
C GLU A 127 -20.64 -1.72 7.39
N ASP A 128 -20.10 -2.25 8.49
CA ASP A 128 -18.76 -1.93 8.96
C ASP A 128 -17.67 -2.54 8.06
N ILE A 129 -17.94 -3.66 7.39
CA ILE A 129 -16.97 -4.33 6.51
C ILE A 129 -16.94 -3.68 5.12
N PHE A 130 -18.12 -3.51 4.50
CA PHE A 130 -18.25 -3.07 3.11
C PHE A 130 -18.46 -1.56 2.95
N GLY A 131 -18.88 -0.85 4.01
CA GLY A 131 -19.26 0.57 3.93
C GLY A 131 -18.14 1.55 3.59
N SER A 132 -16.87 1.17 3.74
CA SER A 132 -15.71 1.95 3.27
C SER A 132 -14.75 1.12 2.42
N LEU A 133 -15.27 0.06 1.79
CA LEU A 133 -14.47 -0.82 0.96
C LEU A 133 -14.15 -0.13 -0.37
N GLY A 134 -12.87 -0.14 -0.74
CA GLY A 134 -12.43 0.32 -2.06
C GLY A 134 -12.42 -0.82 -3.08
N ALA A 135 -11.85 -1.96 -2.71
CA ALA A 135 -11.75 -3.12 -3.60
C ALA A 135 -11.84 -4.44 -2.83
N LEU A 136 -12.51 -5.41 -3.45
CA LEU A 136 -12.57 -6.80 -3.03
C LEU A 136 -11.63 -7.61 -3.92
N VAL A 137 -10.63 -8.24 -3.31
CA VAL A 137 -9.71 -9.17 -3.98
C VAL A 137 -10.06 -10.59 -3.55
N TRP A 138 -10.52 -11.40 -4.50
CA TRP A 138 -10.81 -12.82 -4.29
C TRP A 138 -9.69 -13.70 -4.80
N VAL A 139 -9.11 -14.52 -3.93
CA VAL A 139 -7.97 -15.39 -4.25
C VAL A 139 -8.45 -16.82 -4.50
N ILE A 140 -8.25 -17.30 -5.72
CA ILE A 140 -8.51 -18.68 -6.16
C ILE A 140 -7.19 -19.41 -6.28
N ASP A 141 -7.10 -20.61 -5.70
CA ASP A 141 -5.94 -21.48 -5.90
C ASP A 141 -6.09 -22.22 -7.24
N ALA A 142 -5.16 -22.02 -8.17
CA ALA A 142 -5.18 -22.67 -9.48
C ALA A 142 -4.69 -24.13 -9.44
N GLN A 143 -4.07 -24.57 -8.33
CA GLN A 143 -3.56 -25.94 -8.19
C GLN A 143 -4.56 -26.90 -7.52
N ASP A 144 -5.58 -26.36 -6.85
CA ASP A 144 -6.62 -27.12 -6.15
C ASP A 144 -7.95 -27.08 -6.93
N ASP A 145 -8.95 -27.83 -6.47
CA ASP A 145 -10.30 -27.78 -7.03
C ASP A 145 -10.95 -26.41 -6.77
N TYR A 146 -10.99 -25.57 -7.80
CA TYR A 146 -11.53 -24.22 -7.74
C TYR A 146 -13.06 -24.15 -7.87
N LEU A 147 -13.76 -25.28 -8.09
CA LEU A 147 -15.23 -25.29 -8.26
C LEU A 147 -15.98 -24.67 -7.07
N ASP A 148 -15.62 -25.07 -5.84
CA ASP A 148 -16.23 -24.49 -4.63
C ASP A 148 -15.86 -23.00 -4.46
N SER A 149 -14.64 -22.63 -4.87
CA SER A 149 -14.18 -21.23 -4.81
C SER A 149 -15.00 -20.34 -5.73
N VAL A 150 -15.25 -20.80 -6.97
CA VAL A 150 -16.06 -20.11 -7.97
C VAL A 150 -17.50 -19.97 -7.50
N ALA A 151 -18.12 -21.04 -7.00
CA ALA A 151 -19.50 -20.99 -6.50
C ALA A 151 -19.65 -19.99 -5.33
N ARG A 152 -18.69 -19.97 -4.40
CA ARG A 152 -18.69 -19.00 -3.29
C ARG A 152 -18.40 -17.57 -3.74
N LEU A 153 -17.51 -17.39 -4.72
CA LEU A 153 -17.25 -16.10 -5.33
C LEU A 153 -18.53 -15.54 -5.93
N ASN A 154 -19.24 -16.30 -6.76
CA ASN A 154 -20.47 -15.85 -7.41
C ASN A 154 -21.53 -15.46 -6.38
N ARG A 155 -21.72 -16.25 -5.31
CA ARG A 155 -22.61 -15.86 -4.20
C ARG A 155 -22.20 -14.55 -3.53
N THR A 156 -20.90 -14.33 -3.37
CA THR A 156 -20.36 -13.10 -2.78
C THR A 156 -20.56 -11.91 -3.71
N ILE A 157 -20.26 -12.05 -5.00
CA ILE A 157 -20.46 -11.02 -6.03
C ILE A 157 -21.93 -10.59 -6.06
N LEU A 158 -22.87 -11.55 -6.10
CA LEU A 158 -24.30 -11.26 -6.12
C LEU A 158 -24.75 -10.45 -4.90
N THR A 159 -24.20 -10.78 -3.72
CA THR A 159 -24.50 -10.04 -2.49
C THR A 159 -23.91 -8.64 -2.54
N VAL A 160 -22.63 -8.52 -2.90
CA VAL A 160 -21.92 -7.23 -2.94
C VAL A 160 -22.53 -6.29 -3.98
N GLN A 161 -22.85 -6.77 -5.18
CA GLN A 161 -23.48 -5.97 -6.23
C GLN A 161 -24.87 -5.44 -5.84
N GLN A 162 -25.64 -6.20 -5.06
CA GLN A 162 -26.97 -5.77 -4.59
C GLN A 162 -26.91 -4.62 -3.59
N TYR A 163 -25.94 -4.65 -2.66
CA TYR A 163 -25.86 -3.68 -1.56
C TYR A 163 -24.84 -2.56 -1.80
N TYR A 164 -23.78 -2.82 -2.57
CA TYR A 164 -22.62 -1.95 -2.75
C TYR A 164 -22.09 -1.98 -4.20
N PRO A 165 -22.79 -1.34 -5.16
CA PRO A 165 -22.41 -1.38 -6.58
C PRO A 165 -21.11 -0.63 -6.92
N GLY A 166 -20.59 0.20 -6.00
CA GLY A 166 -19.36 0.99 -6.21
C GLY A 166 -18.06 0.25 -5.90
N ILE A 167 -18.11 -1.02 -5.50
CA ILE A 167 -16.92 -1.80 -5.14
C ILE A 167 -16.30 -2.44 -6.39
N ASN A 168 -15.00 -2.27 -6.55
CA ASN A 168 -14.23 -2.98 -7.58
C ASN A 168 -14.00 -4.44 -7.15
N ILE A 169 -14.32 -5.38 -8.03
CA ILE A 169 -14.17 -6.81 -7.78
C ILE A 169 -13.04 -7.35 -8.63
N GLU A 170 -12.03 -7.91 -7.98
CA GLU A 170 -10.77 -8.32 -8.58
C GLU A 170 -10.51 -9.77 -8.17
N VAL A 171 -10.22 -10.64 -9.13
CA VAL A 171 -10.04 -12.08 -8.93
C VAL A 171 -8.60 -12.45 -9.23
N PHE A 172 -7.90 -12.97 -8.25
CA PHE A 172 -6.53 -13.45 -8.36
C PHE A 172 -6.55 -14.96 -8.52
N ILE A 173 -6.21 -15.43 -9.71
CA ILE A 173 -5.92 -16.83 -9.99
C ILE A 173 -4.47 -17.04 -9.54
N HIS A 174 -4.32 -17.68 -8.40
CA HIS A 174 -3.09 -17.72 -7.62
C HIS A 174 -2.38 -19.08 -7.72
N LYS A 175 -1.09 -19.11 -7.34
CA LYS A 175 -0.20 -20.29 -7.40
C LYS A 175 0.00 -20.85 -8.81
N VAL A 176 0.13 -19.96 -9.78
CA VAL A 176 0.33 -20.33 -11.19
C VAL A 176 1.77 -20.74 -11.51
N ASP A 177 2.67 -20.67 -10.52
CA ASP A 177 4.11 -20.97 -10.59
C ASP A 177 4.42 -22.43 -10.92
N ALA A 178 3.66 -23.38 -10.37
CA ALA A 178 3.87 -24.81 -10.64
C ALA A 178 3.23 -25.30 -11.95
N LEU A 179 2.49 -24.42 -12.64
CA LEU A 179 1.71 -24.78 -13.83
C LEU A 179 2.47 -24.47 -15.11
N SER A 180 2.32 -25.34 -16.11
CA SER A 180 2.80 -25.06 -17.47
C SER A 180 2.03 -23.88 -18.08
N GLU A 181 2.65 -23.16 -19.02
CA GLU A 181 2.04 -21.99 -19.65
C GLU A 181 0.71 -22.32 -20.36
N GLU A 182 0.63 -23.48 -21.02
CA GLU A 182 -0.60 -23.99 -21.64
C GLU A 182 -1.70 -24.19 -20.59
N TYR A 183 -1.38 -24.86 -19.47
CA TYR A 183 -2.36 -25.11 -18.41
C TYR A 183 -2.80 -23.82 -17.71
N ARG A 184 -1.91 -22.82 -17.58
CA ARG A 184 -2.28 -21.50 -17.04
C ARG A 184 -3.33 -20.81 -17.92
N GLN A 185 -3.17 -20.86 -19.24
CA GLN A 185 -4.11 -20.27 -20.18
C GLN A 185 -5.45 -21.00 -20.16
N ASP A 186 -5.42 -22.34 -20.12
CA ASP A 186 -6.63 -23.16 -20.02
C ASP A 186 -7.39 -22.90 -18.72
N ALA A 187 -6.70 -22.91 -17.58
CA ALA A 187 -7.31 -22.62 -16.28
C ALA A 187 -7.86 -21.19 -16.20
N TYR A 188 -7.14 -20.22 -16.78
CA TYR A 188 -7.63 -18.84 -16.89
C TYR A 188 -8.93 -18.77 -17.68
N GLN A 189 -8.97 -19.36 -18.88
CA GLN A 189 -10.16 -19.34 -19.73
C GLN A 189 -11.33 -20.06 -19.06
N ASP A 190 -11.10 -21.21 -18.44
CA ASP A 190 -12.15 -21.99 -17.77
C ASP A 190 -12.74 -21.23 -16.58
N ILE A 191 -11.90 -20.65 -15.72
CA ILE A 191 -12.36 -19.86 -14.56
C ILE A 191 -13.13 -18.62 -15.01
N VAL A 192 -12.61 -17.88 -16.00
CA VAL A 192 -13.26 -16.67 -16.53
C VAL A 192 -14.61 -17.01 -17.14
N GLN A 193 -14.66 -18.06 -17.96
CA GLN A 193 -15.90 -18.49 -18.61
C GLN A 193 -16.95 -18.89 -17.57
N ARG A 194 -16.61 -19.73 -16.60
CA ARG A 194 -17.57 -20.18 -15.56
C ARG A 194 -18.13 -19.03 -14.73
N ILE A 195 -17.26 -18.11 -14.28
CA ILE A 195 -17.71 -16.95 -13.51
C ILE A 195 -18.61 -16.07 -14.36
N THR A 196 -18.24 -15.83 -15.62
CA THR A 196 -19.05 -15.00 -16.53
C THR A 196 -20.39 -15.63 -16.84
N ASP A 197 -20.43 -16.94 -17.12
CA ASP A 197 -21.65 -17.70 -17.43
C ASP A 197 -22.60 -17.72 -16.23
N GLU A 198 -22.12 -18.02 -15.02
CA GLU A 198 -22.97 -18.02 -13.81
C GLU A 198 -23.50 -16.61 -13.45
N LEU A 199 -22.71 -15.56 -13.70
CA LEU A 199 -23.16 -14.18 -13.49
C LEU A 199 -24.21 -13.76 -14.52
N ASN A 200 -24.04 -14.17 -15.78
CA ASN A 200 -25.01 -13.95 -16.85
C ASN A 200 -26.34 -14.67 -16.56
N ASP A 201 -26.28 -15.92 -16.07
CA ASP A 201 -27.47 -16.69 -15.66
C ASP A 201 -28.25 -16.00 -14.54
N CYS A 202 -27.56 -15.27 -13.66
CA CYS A 202 -28.16 -14.47 -12.60
C CYS A 202 -28.64 -13.08 -13.04
N GLY A 203 -28.51 -12.74 -14.33
CA GLY A 203 -28.98 -11.49 -14.92
C GLY A 203 -28.01 -10.31 -14.81
N TYR A 204 -26.75 -10.54 -14.46
CA TYR A 204 -25.71 -9.51 -14.45
C TYR A 204 -24.86 -9.60 -15.73
N GLU A 205 -25.35 -9.01 -16.81
CA GLU A 205 -24.57 -8.87 -18.04
C GLU A 205 -23.44 -7.86 -17.85
N ASN A 206 -22.18 -8.30 -18.01
CA ASN A 206 -20.97 -7.48 -17.88
C ASN A 206 -20.68 -6.92 -16.48
N ALA A 207 -20.72 -7.77 -15.44
CA ALA A 207 -20.20 -7.38 -14.14
C ALA A 207 -18.71 -6.92 -14.26
N PRO A 208 -18.29 -5.82 -13.61
CA PRO A 208 -16.94 -5.28 -13.71
C PRO A 208 -15.93 -6.12 -12.89
N VAL A 209 -15.78 -7.38 -13.25
CA VAL A 209 -14.85 -8.34 -12.63
C VAL A 209 -13.57 -8.38 -13.45
N HIS A 210 -12.44 -8.20 -12.78
CA HIS A 210 -11.12 -8.25 -13.41
C HIS A 210 -10.33 -9.45 -12.92
N PHE A 211 -9.61 -10.10 -13.83
CA PHE A 211 -8.90 -11.33 -13.54
C PHE A 211 -7.38 -11.13 -13.69
N TYR A 212 -6.62 -11.69 -12.75
CA TYR A 212 -5.17 -11.60 -12.73
C TYR A 212 -4.55 -12.96 -12.43
N LEU A 213 -3.54 -13.33 -13.20
CA LEU A 213 -2.67 -14.46 -12.88
C LEU A 213 -1.60 -13.98 -11.91
N THR A 214 -1.48 -14.64 -10.76
CA THR A 214 -0.57 -14.18 -9.70
C THR A 214 0.22 -15.34 -9.10
N SER A 215 1.47 -15.04 -8.75
CA SER A 215 2.36 -15.91 -8.00
C SER A 215 3.10 -15.05 -6.95
N ILE A 216 3.39 -15.63 -5.78
CA ILE A 216 4.25 -14.98 -4.78
C ILE A 216 5.74 -15.11 -5.10
N TYR A 217 6.11 -16.02 -6.01
CA TYR A 217 7.51 -16.23 -6.41
C TYR A 217 7.95 -15.29 -7.53
N ASP A 218 6.99 -14.73 -8.26
CA ASP A 218 7.22 -13.79 -9.34
C ASP A 218 6.66 -12.41 -8.97
N TYR A 219 7.02 -11.39 -9.73
CA TYR A 219 6.54 -10.02 -9.53
C TYR A 219 5.07 -9.78 -9.93
N SER A 220 4.39 -10.79 -10.49
CA SER A 220 3.00 -10.69 -11.00
C SER A 220 1.99 -10.28 -9.92
N VAL A 221 2.19 -10.70 -8.67
CA VAL A 221 1.33 -10.30 -7.54
C VAL A 221 1.41 -8.80 -7.28
N PHE A 222 2.61 -8.21 -7.37
CA PHE A 222 2.80 -6.78 -7.20
C PHE A 222 2.19 -5.99 -8.36
N GLU A 223 2.31 -6.50 -9.58
CA GLU A 223 1.68 -5.90 -10.76
C GLU A 223 0.15 -5.90 -10.65
N ALA A 224 -0.42 -7.03 -10.22
CA ALA A 224 -1.86 -7.15 -10.00
C ALA A 224 -2.34 -6.16 -8.94
N PHE A 225 -1.68 -6.10 -7.77
CA PHE A 225 -2.04 -5.11 -6.75
C PHE A 225 -1.87 -3.67 -7.21
N SER A 226 -0.86 -3.38 -8.03
CA SER A 226 -0.66 -2.05 -8.60
C SER A 226 -1.86 -1.62 -9.44
N LYS A 227 -2.40 -2.52 -10.27
CA LYS A 227 -3.62 -2.26 -11.04
C LYS A 227 -4.86 -2.12 -10.14
N VAL A 228 -4.96 -2.92 -9.07
CA VAL A 228 -6.06 -2.80 -8.10
C VAL A 228 -6.01 -1.46 -7.38
N ILE A 229 -4.84 -1.05 -6.88
CA ILE A 229 -4.66 0.20 -6.14
C ILE A 229 -4.83 1.41 -7.06
N GLN A 230 -4.41 1.33 -8.31
CA GLN A 230 -4.66 2.36 -9.33
C GLN A 230 -6.14 2.74 -9.44
N LYS A 231 -7.02 1.74 -9.45
CA LYS A 231 -8.48 1.97 -9.50
C LYS A 231 -9.02 2.65 -8.24
N LEU A 232 -8.30 2.61 -7.12
CA LEU A 232 -8.68 3.26 -5.87
C LEU A 232 -8.22 4.71 -5.78
N ILE A 233 -7.22 5.12 -6.57
CA ILE A 233 -6.64 6.46 -6.48
C ILE A 233 -7.54 7.46 -7.19
N PRO A 234 -8.01 8.52 -6.49
CA PRO A 234 -8.76 9.60 -7.13
C PRO A 234 -7.83 10.38 -8.08
N ASN A 235 -8.33 10.73 -9.26
CA ASN A 235 -7.61 11.50 -10.29
C ASN A 235 -6.38 10.80 -10.90
N LEU A 236 -6.35 9.46 -10.97
CA LEU A 236 -5.30 8.70 -11.65
C LEU A 236 -4.99 9.23 -13.06
N SER A 237 -6.02 9.59 -13.83
CA SER A 237 -5.87 10.12 -15.19
C SER A 237 -4.99 11.37 -15.28
N THR A 238 -5.01 12.22 -14.25
CA THR A 238 -4.11 13.39 -14.19
C THR A 238 -2.66 12.95 -14.01
N LEU A 239 -2.40 11.98 -13.13
CA LEU A 239 -1.05 11.44 -12.89
C LEU A 239 -0.50 10.75 -14.14
N GLU A 240 -1.31 9.92 -14.81
CA GLU A 240 -0.92 9.26 -16.07
C GLU A 240 -0.60 10.27 -17.18
N ASN A 241 -1.37 11.36 -17.28
CA ASN A 241 -1.10 12.41 -18.25
C ASN A 241 0.19 13.18 -17.94
N LEU A 242 0.48 13.45 -16.66
CA LEU A 242 1.72 14.09 -16.24
C LEU A 242 2.94 13.20 -16.54
N ILE A 243 2.85 11.90 -16.20
CA ILE A 243 3.92 10.92 -16.48
C ILE A 243 4.12 10.77 -17.98
N THR A 244 3.04 10.67 -18.76
CA THR A 244 3.11 10.59 -20.23
C THR A 244 3.77 11.84 -20.83
N THR A 245 3.45 13.02 -20.31
CA THR A 245 4.08 14.28 -20.76
C THR A 245 5.57 14.30 -20.44
N LEU A 246 5.95 13.89 -19.23
CA LEU A 246 7.35 13.76 -18.83
C LEU A 246 8.10 12.76 -19.72
N GLY A 247 7.52 11.57 -19.92
CA GLY A 247 8.12 10.52 -20.72
C GLY A 247 8.33 10.93 -22.17
N ASN A 248 7.38 11.64 -22.77
CA ASN A 248 7.51 12.14 -24.14
C ASN A 248 8.56 13.25 -24.26
N ASN A 249 8.68 14.15 -23.28
CA ASN A 249 9.64 15.25 -23.30
C ASN A 249 11.09 14.79 -23.04
N CYS A 250 11.26 13.81 -22.15
CA CYS A 250 12.58 13.27 -21.81
C CYS A 250 13.03 12.12 -22.72
N GLY A 251 12.14 11.60 -23.57
CA GLY A 251 12.41 10.44 -24.41
C GLY A 251 12.54 9.14 -23.61
N PHE A 252 11.80 9.03 -22.50
CA PHE A 252 11.74 7.80 -21.72
C PHE A 252 10.99 6.73 -22.49
N GLU A 253 11.46 5.49 -22.41
CA GLU A 253 10.75 4.35 -22.99
C GLU A 253 9.59 3.93 -22.08
N LYS A 254 9.84 3.91 -20.78
CA LYS A 254 8.86 3.51 -19.77
C LYS A 254 9.11 4.27 -18.48
N THR A 255 8.05 4.66 -17.78
CA THR A 255 8.15 5.36 -16.50
C THR A 255 7.13 4.82 -15.52
N TYR A 256 7.57 4.63 -14.29
CA TYR A 256 6.77 4.13 -13.18
C TYR A 256 6.93 5.06 -11.98
N LEU A 257 5.82 5.35 -11.32
CA LEU A 257 5.80 6.01 -10.03
C LEU A 257 5.55 4.94 -8.96
N PHE A 258 6.58 4.58 -8.21
CA PHE A 258 6.56 3.52 -7.22
C PHE A 258 6.36 4.05 -5.81
N ASP A 259 5.69 3.26 -4.98
CA ASP A 259 5.82 3.33 -3.53
C ASP A 259 7.04 2.51 -3.08
N VAL A 260 7.98 3.15 -2.38
CA VAL A 260 9.28 2.57 -1.99
C VAL A 260 9.12 1.36 -1.06
N LEU A 261 8.11 1.37 -0.18
CA LEU A 261 7.92 0.30 0.81
C LEU A 261 7.22 -0.92 0.21
N SER A 262 6.09 -0.73 -0.47
CA SER A 262 5.29 -1.84 -1.01
C SER A 262 5.75 -2.34 -2.38
N LYS A 263 6.63 -1.59 -3.05
CA LYS A 263 7.04 -1.83 -4.45
C LYS A 263 5.88 -1.80 -5.45
N ILE A 264 4.75 -1.22 -5.07
CA ILE A 264 3.57 -1.10 -5.91
C ILE A 264 3.72 0.17 -6.75
N TYR A 265 3.45 0.09 -8.05
CA TYR A 265 3.42 1.28 -8.90
C TYR A 265 2.01 1.90 -8.92
N ILE A 266 1.97 3.18 -8.62
CA ILE A 266 0.77 3.99 -8.43
C ILE A 266 0.25 4.50 -9.75
N ALA A 267 1.17 4.84 -10.64
CA ALA A 267 0.86 5.31 -11.97
C ALA A 267 2.01 4.92 -12.91
N SER A 268 1.67 4.73 -14.17
CA SER A 268 2.62 4.48 -15.24
C SER A 268 2.21 5.30 -16.47
N ASP A 269 3.09 5.38 -17.45
CA ASP A 269 2.75 5.92 -18.76
C ASP A 269 1.76 5.00 -19.49
N THR A 270 1.08 5.55 -20.50
CA THR A 270 0.03 4.83 -21.25
C THR A 270 0.53 3.67 -22.12
N ARG A 271 1.85 3.46 -22.20
CA ARG A 271 2.43 2.32 -22.94
C ARG A 271 2.18 1.03 -22.16
N PRO A 272 2.04 -0.13 -22.81
CA PRO A 272 1.84 -1.39 -22.10
C PRO A 272 2.98 -1.64 -21.11
N VAL A 273 2.64 -2.20 -19.94
CA VAL A 273 3.60 -2.57 -18.91
C VAL A 273 4.34 -3.81 -19.38
N ASP A 274 5.66 -3.71 -19.45
CA ASP A 274 6.55 -4.83 -19.69
C ASP A 274 7.02 -5.39 -18.34
N MET A 275 6.82 -6.68 -18.14
CA MET A 275 7.12 -7.35 -16.88
C MET A 275 8.63 -7.33 -16.59
N ALA A 276 9.47 -7.45 -17.61
CA ALA A 276 10.92 -7.41 -17.45
C ALA A 276 11.39 -6.01 -17.00
N SER A 277 10.83 -4.96 -17.62
CA SER A 277 11.08 -3.58 -17.20
C SER A 277 10.63 -3.31 -15.77
N TYR A 278 9.49 -3.87 -15.35
CA TYR A 278 8.98 -3.76 -13.99
C TYR A 278 9.92 -4.43 -12.97
N GLU A 279 10.33 -5.67 -13.22
CA GLU A 279 11.26 -6.43 -12.40
C GLU A 279 12.59 -5.69 -12.22
N MET A 280 13.19 -5.20 -13.32
CA MET A 280 14.41 -4.40 -13.25
C MET A 280 14.25 -3.13 -12.40
N CYS A 281 13.11 -2.43 -12.52
CA CYS A 281 12.87 -1.21 -11.73
C CYS A 281 12.67 -1.54 -10.23
N SER A 282 11.97 -2.62 -9.92
CA SER A 282 11.72 -3.08 -8.55
C SER A 282 13.04 -3.46 -7.86
N ASP A 283 13.87 -4.28 -8.51
CA ASP A 283 15.18 -4.68 -7.97
C ASP A 283 16.10 -3.47 -7.80
N TYR A 284 16.02 -2.51 -8.73
CA TYR A 284 16.83 -1.30 -8.64
C TYR A 284 16.46 -0.44 -7.42
N ILE A 285 15.18 -0.37 -7.04
CA ILE A 285 14.74 0.32 -5.82
C ILE A 285 15.38 -0.34 -4.59
N ASP A 286 15.36 -1.67 -4.49
CA ASP A 286 15.98 -2.39 -3.36
C ASP A 286 17.47 -2.09 -3.26
N VAL A 287 18.20 -2.13 -4.38
CA VAL A 287 19.63 -1.79 -4.41
C VAL A 287 19.88 -0.38 -3.88
N ILE A 288 19.07 0.60 -4.27
CA ILE A 288 19.23 1.97 -3.79
C ILE A 288 18.88 2.10 -2.31
N VAL A 289 17.82 1.44 -1.84
CA VAL A 289 17.43 1.44 -0.43
C VAL A 289 18.52 0.78 0.41
N ASP A 290 19.01 -0.40 0.03
CA ASP A 290 20.06 -1.14 0.76
C ASP A 290 21.38 -0.38 0.82
N ILE A 291 21.80 0.22 -0.31
CA ILE A 291 23.00 1.07 -0.36
C ILE A 291 22.81 2.32 0.52
N SER A 292 21.62 2.92 0.46
CA SER A 292 21.31 4.10 1.28
C SER A 292 21.34 3.73 2.75
N GLU A 293 20.74 2.62 3.19
CA GLU A 293 20.78 2.17 4.58
C GLU A 293 22.21 1.89 5.06
N LEU A 294 23.03 1.26 4.21
CA LEU A 294 24.42 0.95 4.53
C LEU A 294 25.28 2.22 4.72
N TYR A 295 25.09 3.23 3.86
CA TYR A 295 25.94 4.41 3.82
C TYR A 295 25.35 5.67 4.45
N SER A 296 24.07 5.69 4.83
CA SER A 296 23.42 6.83 5.49
C SER A 296 23.71 6.91 7.00
N TRP A 297 24.61 6.06 7.51
CA TRP A 297 25.03 6.17 8.90
C TRP A 297 25.78 7.49 9.15
N ASP A 298 25.18 8.31 10.02
CA ASP A 298 25.77 9.55 10.52
C ASP A 298 26.91 9.25 11.49
N HIS A 299 28.11 9.09 10.93
CA HIS A 299 29.31 8.95 11.73
C HIS A 299 29.68 10.31 12.37
N PRO A 300 30.01 10.39 13.67
CA PRO A 300 30.31 11.66 14.37
C PRO A 300 31.43 12.52 13.76
N LEU A 301 32.25 11.93 12.89
CA LEU A 301 33.37 12.60 12.19
C LEU A 301 33.03 13.01 10.76
N ARG A 302 31.85 12.63 10.24
CA ARG A 302 31.40 13.00 8.90
C ARG A 302 30.93 14.45 8.93
N LYS A 303 31.61 15.31 8.20
CA LYS A 303 31.16 16.68 7.93
C LYS A 303 30.53 16.70 6.55
N ALA A 304 29.32 17.26 6.45
CA ALA A 304 28.66 17.50 5.18
C ALA A 304 29.59 18.33 4.27
N LYS A 305 29.78 17.88 3.03
CA LYS A 305 30.60 18.59 2.03
C LYS A 305 29.73 19.59 1.27
N GLY A 306 29.30 20.65 1.97
CA GLY A 306 28.48 21.73 1.41
C GLY A 306 26.99 21.42 1.41
N ASP A 307 26.22 22.19 0.63
CA ASP A 307 24.78 21.98 0.44
C ASP A 307 24.57 20.66 -0.31
N GLN A 308 23.90 19.72 0.35
CA GLN A 308 23.50 18.46 -0.24
C GLN A 308 22.08 18.55 -0.76
N MET A 309 21.83 17.92 -1.91
CA MET A 309 20.46 17.66 -2.33
C MET A 309 19.80 16.79 -1.27
N GLN A 310 18.60 17.18 -0.86
CA GLN A 310 17.86 16.43 0.16
C GLN A 310 17.25 15.14 -0.41
N GLU A 311 17.04 15.11 -1.73
CA GLU A 311 16.34 14.03 -2.42
C GLU A 311 17.33 13.05 -3.04
N ALA A 312 17.01 11.75 -2.94
CA ALA A 312 17.81 10.71 -3.55
C ALA A 312 17.64 10.70 -5.08
N GLU A 313 18.74 10.91 -5.80
CA GLU A 313 18.83 10.77 -7.25
C GLU A 313 19.88 9.70 -7.59
N SER A 314 19.55 8.75 -8.48
CA SER A 314 20.48 7.72 -8.91
C SER A 314 20.30 7.36 -10.39
N HIS A 315 21.42 7.06 -11.06
CA HIS A 315 21.43 6.61 -12.45
C HIS A 315 22.33 5.40 -12.61
N VAL A 316 21.83 4.40 -13.31
CA VAL A 316 22.60 3.22 -13.71
C VAL A 316 22.52 3.08 -15.22
N VAL A 317 23.66 2.79 -15.85
CA VAL A 317 23.73 2.49 -17.28
C VAL A 317 24.12 1.02 -17.40
N LEU A 318 23.27 0.26 -18.09
CA LEU A 318 23.47 -1.16 -18.37
C LEU A 318 24.39 -1.33 -19.59
N HIS A 319 24.84 -2.57 -19.82
CA HIS A 319 25.78 -2.88 -20.91
C HIS A 319 25.17 -2.66 -22.30
N ASP A 320 23.85 -2.72 -22.45
CA ASP A 320 23.11 -2.48 -23.68
C ASP A 320 22.83 -0.99 -23.94
N ASP A 321 23.52 -0.09 -23.25
CA ASP A 321 23.33 1.37 -23.25
C ASP A 321 21.94 1.83 -22.74
N THR A 322 21.17 0.94 -22.12
CA THR A 322 19.94 1.31 -21.42
C THR A 322 20.27 2.02 -20.10
N MET A 323 19.70 3.20 -19.87
CA MET A 323 19.84 3.96 -18.63
C MET A 323 18.58 3.82 -17.77
N LEU A 324 18.77 3.42 -16.51
CA LEU A 324 17.77 3.51 -15.46
C LEU A 324 17.97 4.81 -14.68
N HIS A 325 16.92 5.62 -14.60
CA HIS A 325 16.87 6.87 -13.84
C HIS A 325 15.94 6.68 -12.65
N LEU A 326 16.42 6.93 -11.44
CA LEU A 326 15.62 6.93 -10.22
C LEU A 326 15.73 8.30 -9.56
N MET A 327 14.57 8.85 -9.19
CA MET A 327 14.48 10.09 -8.43
C MET A 327 13.40 9.98 -7.37
N GLU A 328 13.76 10.32 -6.13
CA GLU A 328 12.80 10.47 -5.05
C GLU A 328 11.86 11.65 -5.34
N MET A 329 10.55 11.41 -5.27
CA MET A 329 9.53 12.43 -5.48
C MET A 329 9.01 12.97 -4.14
N ASN A 330 8.79 12.06 -3.19
CA ASN A 330 8.28 12.27 -1.83
C ASN A 330 8.90 11.19 -0.93
N LYS A 331 8.90 11.40 0.39
CA LYS A 331 9.16 10.38 1.42
C LYS A 331 8.66 8.96 1.12
N TYR A 332 7.50 8.80 0.46
CA TYR A 332 6.94 7.50 0.10
C TYR A 332 7.13 7.12 -1.37
N LEU A 333 7.32 8.10 -2.26
CA LEU A 333 7.24 7.90 -3.70
C LEU A 333 8.57 8.08 -4.40
N CYS A 334 8.91 7.15 -5.29
CA CYS A 334 10.03 7.28 -6.20
C CYS A 334 9.58 7.15 -7.66
N LEU A 335 10.13 8.00 -8.52
CA LEU A 335 9.99 7.86 -9.96
C LEU A 335 11.14 7.01 -10.49
N VAL A 336 10.82 5.95 -11.22
CA VAL A 336 11.81 5.12 -11.92
C VAL A 336 11.49 5.12 -13.41
N SER A 337 12.47 5.50 -14.22
CA SER A 337 12.32 5.60 -15.68
C SER A 337 13.40 4.79 -16.39
N VAL A 338 12.98 4.10 -17.45
CA VAL A 338 13.84 3.33 -18.36
C VAL A 338 14.06 4.15 -19.63
N ILE A 339 15.32 4.33 -20.02
CA ILE A 339 15.72 5.16 -21.16
C ILE A 339 16.63 4.35 -22.09
N ARG A 340 16.13 3.96 -23.27
CA ARG A 340 16.90 3.25 -24.32
C ARG A 340 17.51 4.18 -25.36
N ASN A 341 18.02 5.35 -24.92
CA ASN A 341 18.65 6.31 -25.81
C ASN A 341 20.11 6.56 -25.36
N PRO A 342 21.12 6.23 -26.18
CA PRO A 342 22.52 6.46 -25.83
C PRO A 342 22.85 7.96 -25.65
N GLU A 343 22.11 8.86 -26.28
CA GLU A 343 22.28 10.32 -26.10
C GLU A 343 21.72 10.84 -24.76
N ALA A 344 20.96 10.03 -24.02
CA ALA A 344 20.36 10.45 -22.76
C ALA A 344 21.41 10.88 -21.73
N ARG A 345 22.61 10.25 -21.78
CA ARG A 345 23.72 10.58 -20.90
C ARG A 345 24.18 12.03 -21.02
N GLU A 346 24.19 12.58 -22.23
CA GLU A 346 24.61 13.96 -22.48
C GLU A 346 23.52 14.96 -22.07
N LYS A 347 22.26 14.54 -22.12
CA LYS A 347 21.08 15.36 -21.80
C LYS A 347 20.62 15.22 -20.35
N LYS A 348 21.42 14.60 -19.47
CA LYS A 348 21.08 14.37 -18.06
C LYS A 348 20.54 15.62 -17.36
N GLY A 349 21.20 16.78 -17.51
CA GLY A 349 20.76 18.01 -16.85
C GLY A 349 19.36 18.48 -17.25
N LEU A 350 18.93 18.22 -18.49
CA LEU A 350 17.56 18.52 -18.95
C LEU A 350 16.55 17.53 -18.37
N ILE A 351 16.93 16.26 -18.28
CA ILE A 351 16.11 15.22 -17.68
C ILE A 351 15.84 15.54 -16.21
N ASP A 352 16.88 15.85 -15.45
CA ASP A 352 16.76 16.16 -14.02
C ASP A 352 15.91 17.43 -13.79
N MET A 353 16.07 18.46 -14.62
CA MET A 353 15.23 19.66 -14.58
C MET A 353 13.75 19.35 -14.83
N ASN A 354 13.45 18.51 -15.82
CA ASN A 354 12.08 18.10 -16.13
C ASN A 354 11.48 17.25 -14.99
N CYS A 355 12.26 16.34 -14.42
CA CYS A 355 11.82 15.50 -13.30
C CYS A 355 11.53 16.34 -12.04
N ARG A 356 12.32 17.38 -11.75
CA ARG A 356 12.01 18.33 -10.65
C ARG A 356 10.74 19.13 -10.89
N THR A 357 10.53 19.59 -12.12
CA THR A 357 9.28 20.28 -12.48
C THR A 357 8.08 19.36 -12.30
N PHE A 358 8.24 18.07 -12.64
CA PHE A 358 7.22 17.05 -12.40
C PHE A 358 6.98 16.79 -10.91
N GLN A 359 8.03 16.75 -10.10
CA GLN A 359 7.94 16.60 -8.64
C GLN A 359 7.16 17.74 -7.98
N GLU A 360 7.43 18.99 -8.37
CA GLU A 360 6.65 20.15 -7.91
C GLU A 360 5.18 20.01 -8.29
N ALA A 361 4.88 19.66 -9.55
CA ALA A 361 3.52 19.44 -10.02
C ALA A 361 2.81 18.29 -9.28
N LEU A 362 3.53 17.22 -8.95
CA LEU A 362 3.02 16.07 -8.21
C LEU A 362 2.65 16.46 -6.77
N ASN A 363 3.49 17.25 -6.09
CA ASN A 363 3.20 17.78 -4.76
C ASN A 363 1.98 18.72 -4.76
N ASP A 364 1.81 19.52 -5.81
CA ASP A 364 0.62 20.37 -6.01
C ASP A 364 -0.67 19.54 -6.25
N VAL A 365 -0.58 18.43 -6.97
CA VAL A 365 -1.73 17.53 -7.18
C VAL A 365 -2.15 16.88 -5.88
N PHE A 366 -1.18 16.41 -5.08
CA PHE A 366 -1.48 15.78 -3.80
C PHE A 366 -2.05 16.78 -2.80
N SER A 367 -1.48 17.96 -2.63
CA SER A 367 -2.03 18.97 -1.70
C SER A 367 -3.50 19.28 -1.97
N ARG A 368 -3.91 19.39 -3.24
CA ARG A 368 -5.30 19.68 -3.63
C ARG A 368 -6.26 18.51 -3.55
N SER A 369 -5.78 17.27 -3.75
CA SER A 369 -6.64 16.09 -3.70
C SER A 369 -7.03 15.70 -2.28
N TRP A 370 -6.18 16.01 -1.28
CA TRP A 370 -6.48 15.79 0.13
C TRP A 370 -7.34 16.90 0.77
N GLU A 371 -7.24 18.16 0.32
CA GLU A 371 -8.14 19.26 0.77
C GLU A 371 -9.62 18.99 0.43
N ARG A 372 -9.90 18.40 -0.73
CA ARG A 372 -11.28 18.02 -1.12
C ARG A 372 -11.88 16.91 -0.26
N ALA A 373 -11.07 16.07 0.38
CA ALA A 373 -11.55 15.04 1.28
C ALA A 373 -11.98 15.62 2.64
N GLU A 374 -11.38 16.74 3.07
CA GLU A 374 -11.78 17.46 4.29
C GLU A 374 -13.03 18.34 4.04
N ASP A 375 -13.14 18.97 2.87
CA ASP A 375 -14.28 19.84 2.54
C ASP A 375 -15.59 19.09 2.26
N GLN A 376 -15.56 17.80 1.89
CA GLN A 376 -16.76 16.98 1.74
C GLN A 376 -17.30 16.43 3.07
N ASN A 377 -16.57 16.63 4.17
CA ASN A 377 -16.92 16.17 5.51
C ASN A 377 -17.34 17.32 6.46
N SER A 378 -17.56 18.52 5.92
CA SER A 378 -17.98 19.74 6.65
C SER A 378 -19.43 20.10 6.42
#